data_AF-A0A5E5A088-F1
#
_entry.id   AF-A0A5E5A088-F1
#
_cell.length_a   1.000
_cell.length_b   1.000
_cell.length_c   1.000
_cell.angle_alpha   90.00
_cell.angle_beta   90.00
_cell.angle_gamma   90.00
#
_symmetry.space_group_name_H-M   'P 1'
#
loop_
_entity.id
_entity.type
_entity.pdbx_description
1 polymer ?
#
loop_
_entity_poly.entity_id
_entity_poly.type
_entity_poly.pdbx_seq_one_letter_code
_entity_poly.pdbx_strand_id
1 'polypeptide(L)'
;MSKYREALLEQVLEEVWLTGNATIRKDQLYHWTGVERKVKKPYRVLHSLWEDLCQEFGHDEALPLQILEGEHFISLRRERFSNETEKPLADLI
;
A
#
# COMPACT_ATOMS: atom_id res chain seq x y z
N MET A 1 -16.02 -7.28 -3.55
CA MET A 1 -15.52 -7.32 -2.17
C MET A 1 -16.60 -6.77 -1.25
N SER A 2 -16.52 -6.89 0.08
CA SER A 2 -17.40 -6.03 0.92
C SER A 2 -16.91 -4.59 0.78
N LYS A 3 -17.82 -3.63 0.49
CA LYS A 3 -17.46 -2.20 0.34
C LYS A 3 -16.64 -1.68 1.53
N TYR A 4 -16.92 -2.16 2.73
CA TYR A 4 -16.16 -1.80 3.93
C TYR A 4 -14.71 -2.28 3.91
N ARG A 5 -14.45 -3.48 3.37
CA ARG A 5 -13.09 -4.06 3.32
C ARG A 5 -12.23 -3.41 2.25
N GLU A 6 -12.86 -3.00 1.16
CA GLU A 6 -12.25 -2.23 0.08
C GLU A 6 -11.80 -0.86 0.58
N ALA A 7 -12.69 -0.14 1.28
CA ALA A 7 -12.37 1.15 1.90
C ALA A 7 -11.19 1.08 2.90
N LEU A 8 -11.05 -0.03 3.64
CA LEU A 8 -9.89 -0.22 4.52
C LEU A 8 -8.57 -0.40 3.74
N LEU A 9 -8.61 -1.03 2.57
CA LEU A 9 -7.44 -1.15 1.71
C LEU A 9 -7.09 0.19 1.05
N GLU A 10 -8.11 0.91 0.58
CA GLU A 10 -7.95 2.27 0.03
C GLU A 10 -7.30 3.20 1.05
N GLN A 11 -7.79 3.23 2.29
CA GLN A 11 -7.21 4.05 3.37
C GLN A 11 -5.72 3.73 3.61
N VAL A 12 -5.34 2.45 3.53
CA VAL A 12 -3.92 2.06 3.65
C VAL A 12 -3.11 2.54 2.44
N LEU A 13 -3.67 2.47 1.23
CA LEU A 13 -3.00 2.96 0.03
C LEU A 13 -2.87 4.49 0.04
N GLU A 14 -3.86 5.22 0.55
CA GLU A 14 -3.75 6.66 0.81
C GLU A 14 -2.62 6.98 1.80
N GLU A 15 -2.45 6.17 2.84
CA GLU A 15 -1.32 6.32 3.78
C GLU A 15 0.03 6.09 3.10
N VAL A 16 0.13 5.10 2.20
CA VAL A 16 1.32 4.88 1.37
C VAL A 16 1.55 6.08 0.45
N TRP A 17 0.49 6.60 -0.18
CA TRP A 17 0.56 7.79 -1.01
C TRP A 17 1.10 8.99 -0.23
N LEU A 18 0.62 9.20 0.99
CA LEU A 18 0.99 10.35 1.81
C LEU A 18 2.37 10.25 2.45
N THR A 19 2.73 9.08 3.00
CA THR A 19 3.92 8.93 3.87
C THR A 19 5.01 8.06 3.26
N GLY A 20 4.75 7.49 2.08
CA GLY A 20 5.67 6.60 1.38
C GLY A 20 5.59 5.14 1.83
N ASN A 21 4.93 4.81 2.95
CA ASN A 21 4.81 3.45 3.42
C ASN A 21 3.58 3.19 4.30
N ALA A 22 3.12 1.95 4.33
CA ALA A 22 2.15 1.47 5.32
C ALA A 22 2.33 -0.04 5.55
N THR A 23 1.94 -0.53 6.73
CA THR A 23 2.10 -1.95 7.10
C THR A 23 0.76 -2.60 7.38
N ILE A 24 0.52 -3.75 6.75
CA ILE A 24 -0.69 -4.56 6.91
C ILE A 24 -0.29 -5.93 7.47
N ARG A 25 -1.05 -6.45 8.42
CA ARG A 25 -0.92 -7.86 8.82
C ARG A 25 -1.34 -8.77 7.66
N LYS A 26 -0.57 -9.83 7.39
CA LYS A 26 -0.85 -10.71 6.24
C LYS A 26 -2.24 -11.32 6.28
N ASP A 27 -2.65 -11.86 7.43
CA ASP A 27 -3.97 -12.45 7.62
C ASP A 27 -5.09 -11.44 7.34
N GLN A 28 -4.88 -10.18 7.74
CA GLN A 28 -5.79 -9.09 7.47
C GLN A 28 -5.92 -8.79 5.97
N LEU A 29 -4.80 -8.75 5.23
CA LEU A 29 -4.81 -8.57 3.77
C LEU A 29 -5.64 -9.67 3.07
N TYR A 30 -5.41 -10.94 3.43
CA TYR A 30 -6.16 -12.06 2.86
C TYR A 30 -7.65 -11.99 3.23
N HIS A 31 -7.96 -11.59 4.46
CA HIS A 31 -9.34 -11.39 4.91
C HIS A 31 -10.06 -10.28 4.14
N TRP A 32 -9.39 -9.14 3.94
CA TRP A 32 -9.92 -8.00 3.22
C TRP A 32 -10.18 -8.33 1.75
N THR A 33 -9.19 -8.93 1.09
CA THR A 33 -9.27 -9.30 -0.33
C THR A 33 -10.19 -10.50 -0.59
N GLY A 34 -10.58 -11.24 0.45
CA GLY A 34 -11.42 -12.44 0.33
C GLY A 34 -10.72 -13.57 -0.43
N VAL A 35 -9.39 -13.61 -0.41
CA VAL A 35 -8.57 -14.57 -1.12
C VAL A 35 -7.92 -15.54 -0.13
N GLU A 36 -7.90 -16.82 -0.47
CA GLU A 36 -7.12 -17.81 0.27
C GLU A 36 -5.60 -17.56 0.16
N ARG A 37 -4.86 -17.87 1.24
CA ARG A 37 -3.44 -17.51 1.44
C ARG A 37 -2.45 -17.91 0.32
N LYS A 38 -2.84 -18.75 -0.64
CA LYS A 38 -1.95 -19.34 -1.67
C LYS A 38 -2.05 -18.72 -3.06
N VAL A 39 -2.86 -17.69 -3.28
CA VAL A 39 -3.11 -17.15 -4.63
C VAL A 39 -2.48 -15.76 -4.78
N LYS A 40 -1.96 -15.43 -5.97
CA LYS A 40 -1.49 -14.07 -6.34
C LYS A 40 -2.61 -13.01 -6.44
N LYS A 41 -3.86 -13.40 -6.19
CA LYS A 41 -5.04 -12.56 -6.33
C LYS A 41 -5.10 -11.35 -5.35
N PRO A 42 -4.55 -11.34 -4.11
CA PRO A 42 -4.63 -10.15 -3.27
C PRO A 42 -3.75 -9.02 -3.83
N TYR A 43 -2.57 -9.35 -4.38
CA TYR A 43 -1.67 -8.37 -4.98
C TYR A 43 -2.23 -7.76 -6.26
N ARG A 44 -3.04 -8.49 -7.02
CA ARG A 44 -3.75 -7.93 -8.19
C ARG A 44 -4.79 -6.89 -7.79
N VAL A 45 -5.56 -7.16 -6.74
CA VAL A 45 -6.52 -6.19 -6.20
C VAL A 45 -5.76 -4.95 -5.71
N LEU A 46 -4.70 -5.16 -4.95
CA LEU A 46 -3.88 -4.07 -4.40
C LEU A 46 -3.28 -3.19 -5.50
N HIS A 47 -2.78 -3.80 -6.58
CA HIS A 47 -2.29 -3.08 -7.75
C HIS A 47 -3.39 -2.28 -8.45
N SER A 48 -4.58 -2.86 -8.66
CA SER A 48 -5.71 -2.17 -9.29
C SER A 48 -6.13 -0.94 -8.48
N LEU A 49 -6.32 -1.10 -7.16
CA LEU A 49 -6.69 0.02 -6.30
C LEU A 49 -5.59 1.10 -6.24
N TRP A 50 -4.32 0.69 -6.31
CA TRP A 50 -3.21 1.64 -6.36
C TRP A 50 -3.15 2.41 -7.68
N GLU A 51 -3.44 1.75 -8.79
CA GLU A 51 -3.54 2.37 -10.12
C GLU A 51 -4.68 3.40 -10.15
N ASP A 52 -5.87 3.03 -9.65
CA ASP A 52 -7.01 3.93 -9.53
C ASP A 52 -6.65 5.16 -8.68
N LEU A 53 -6.00 4.95 -7.53
CA LEU A 53 -5.56 6.03 -6.64
C LEU A 53 -4.51 6.95 -7.31
N CYS A 54 -3.54 6.38 -8.03
CA CYS A 54 -2.55 7.17 -8.77
C CYS A 54 -3.22 8.06 -9.83
N GLN A 55 -4.21 7.52 -10.56
CA GLN A 55 -4.98 8.28 -11.55
C GLN A 55 -5.79 9.41 -10.91
N GLU A 56 -6.41 9.16 -9.76
CA GLU A 56 -7.13 10.19 -9.00
C GLU A 56 -6.22 11.36 -8.58
N PHE A 57 -4.95 11.07 -8.25
CA PHE A 57 -3.93 12.09 -7.94
C PHE A 57 -3.20 12.65 -9.16
N GLY A 58 -3.65 12.33 -10.38
CA GLY A 58 -3.16 12.94 -11.62
C GLY A 58 -1.95 12.25 -12.26
N HIS A 59 -1.71 10.98 -11.96
CA HIS A 59 -0.69 10.17 -12.62
C HIS A 59 -1.31 9.28 -13.70
N ASP A 60 -0.77 9.33 -14.92
CA ASP A 60 -1.25 8.51 -16.06
C ASP A 60 -1.01 7.01 -15.85
N GLU A 61 0.00 6.65 -15.06
CA GLU A 61 0.38 5.27 -14.76
C GLU A 61 0.57 5.06 -13.25
N ALA A 62 0.33 3.83 -12.80
CA ALA A 62 0.58 3.43 -11.41
C ALA A 62 2.06 3.62 -11.05
N LEU A 63 2.33 4.37 -9.99
CA LEU A 63 3.70 4.54 -9.50
C LEU A 63 4.28 3.20 -9.02
N PRO A 64 5.61 3.00 -9.11
CA PRO A 64 6.25 1.80 -8.59
C PRO A 64 5.94 1.56 -7.11
N LEU A 65 5.27 0.46 -6.82
CA LEU A 65 4.94 0.01 -5.46
C LEU A 65 5.77 -1.23 -5.11
N GLN A 66 6.59 -1.13 -4.08
CA GLN A 66 7.40 -2.19 -3.53
C GLN A 66 6.71 -2.86 -2.34
N ILE A 67 6.92 -4.17 -2.19
CA ILE A 67 6.38 -4.96 -1.09
C ILE A 67 7.56 -5.54 -0.30
N LEU A 68 7.70 -5.12 0.96
CA LEU A 68 8.53 -5.81 1.94
C LEU A 68 7.67 -6.84 2.67
N GLU A 69 8.06 -8.11 2.61
CA GLU A 69 7.30 -9.21 3.18
C GLU A 69 8.02 -9.81 4.40
N GLY A 70 7.38 -9.77 5.57
CA GLY A 70 7.81 -10.48 6.78
C GLY A 70 6.96 -11.72 7.03
N GLU A 71 7.18 -12.46 8.12
CA GLU A 71 6.40 -13.68 8.41
C GLU A 71 4.90 -13.38 8.60
N HIS A 72 4.56 -12.29 9.28
CA HIS A 72 3.20 -11.94 9.67
C HIS A 72 2.68 -10.62 9.10
N PHE A 73 3.51 -9.92 8.32
CA PHE A 73 3.17 -8.61 7.78
C PHE A 73 3.63 -8.45 6.34
N ILE A 74 3.00 -7.49 5.66
CA ILE A 74 3.49 -6.87 4.45
C ILE A 74 3.63 -5.37 4.69
N SER A 75 4.69 -4.76 4.21
CA SER A 75 4.88 -3.32 4.18
C SER A 75 4.87 -2.88 2.72
N LEU A 76 3.89 -2.06 2.39
CA LEU A 76 3.78 -1.40 1.09
C LEU A 76 4.67 -0.16 1.13
N ARG A 77 5.43 0.08 0.07
CA ARG A 77 6.39 1.18 -0.01
C ARG A 77 6.37 1.76 -1.41
N ARG A 78 6.23 3.07 -1.53
CA ARG A 78 6.47 3.77 -2.80
C ARG A 78 7.83 4.45 -2.77
N GLU A 79 8.32 4.78 -3.96
CA GLU A 79 9.49 5.65 -4.06
C GLU A 79 9.18 7.04 -3.49
N ARG A 80 10.23 7.69 -2.98
CA ARG A 80 10.12 9.05 -2.48
C ARG A 80 9.94 10.02 -3.64
N PHE A 81 9.11 11.01 -3.43
CA PHE A 81 9.00 12.14 -4.33
C PHE A 81 10.18 13.10 -4.16
N SER A 82 10.45 13.87 -5.19
CA SER A 82 11.57 14.83 -5.23
C SER A 82 11.45 15.95 -4.20
N ASN A 83 10.25 16.21 -3.69
CA ASN A 83 9.95 17.21 -2.66
C ASN A 83 9.94 16.63 -1.23
N GLU A 84 10.23 15.34 -1.05
CA GLU A 84 10.27 14.69 0.26
C GLU A 84 11.67 14.68 0.85
N THR A 85 11.77 14.85 2.17
CA THR A 85 13.05 14.77 2.89
C THR A 85 12.94 13.76 4.01
N GLU A 86 13.96 12.90 4.12
CA GLU A 86 14.12 11.98 5.24
C GLU A 86 15.23 12.53 6.12
N LYS A 87 14.99 12.56 7.44
CA LYS A 87 15.96 12.98 8.43
C LYS A 87 15.98 11.92 9.53
N PRO A 88 17.16 11.45 9.97
CA PRO A 88 17.21 10.57 11.13
C PRO A 88 16.74 11.37 12.35
N LEU A 89 16.03 10.72 13.26
CA LEU A 89 15.55 11.36 14.50
C LEU A 89 16.71 11.95 15.31
N ALA A 90 17.89 11.32 15.26
CA ALA A 90 19.11 11.78 15.91
C ALA A 90 19.57 13.18 15.44
N ASP A 91 19.21 13.61 14.23
CA ASP A 91 19.53 14.95 13.72
C ASP A 91 18.46 16.00 14.11
N LEU A 92 17.36 15.58 14.74
CA LEU A 92 16.22 16.43 15.12
C LEU A 92 16.12 16.68 16.64
N ILE A 93 16.97 16.02 17.42
CA ILE A 93 17.04 16.13 18.89
C ILE A 93 18.37 16.74 19.31
#